data_AF-A0A3A0BCU9-F1
#
_entry.id   AF-A0A3A0BCU9-F1
#
_cell.length_a   1.000
_cell.length_b   1.000
_cell.length_c   1.000
_cell.angle_alpha   90.00
_cell.angle_beta   90.00
_cell.angle_gamma   90.00
#
_symmetry.space_group_name_H-M   'P 1'
#
loop_
_entity.id
_entity.type
_entity.pdbx_description
1 polymer ?
#
loop_
_entity_poly.entity_id
_entity_poly.type
_entity_poly.pdbx_seq_one_letter_code
_entity_poly.pdbx_strand_id
1 'polypeptide(L)'
;SMSVYILENKTHGNKAFSNLNEGYGKVLRYGAYSEEVLERLRWLNGGMAATLGKAIELSGGIDIRALLAEALHMGDEGHNRNKAGSVLYTAKLAPFIAQAAPDSETAAKILKSLGDNALSVLNPVMACCKAMADAAHNVEGSTIVSTMARNGTDFGIRVSGLGERWFTAPVATPKGLYFPGFTEADASGDIGDSTITETAGIGGFAMASAPAIVTFVSGTPKDAINATLEMYEITIAEHKAFTIPQLDFRGSPTGIDIRKVVETNTTPRINTGIAHKEAGVGQVGAGLVRPPMEVFHEALMAFAEKYGF
;
A
#
# COMPACT_ATOMS: atom_id res chain seq x y z
N SER A 1 9.60 -2.02 -22.01
CA SER A 1 8.92 -1.00 -21.19
C SER A 1 8.00 -1.69 -20.21
N MET A 2 7.62 -1.02 -19.11
CA MET A 2 6.62 -1.53 -18.16
C MET A 2 5.27 -0.87 -18.41
N SER A 3 4.21 -1.66 -18.28
CA SER A 3 2.81 -1.23 -18.30
C SER A 3 2.39 -0.81 -16.89
N VAL A 4 1.44 0.12 -16.82
CA VAL A 4 0.91 0.65 -15.56
C VAL A 4 -0.61 0.63 -15.56
N TYR A 5 -1.18 0.43 -14.38
CA TYR A 5 -2.56 0.79 -14.11
C TYR A 5 -2.70 2.31 -14.07
N ILE A 6 -3.83 2.81 -14.57
CA ILE A 6 -4.20 4.21 -14.52
C ILE A 6 -5.43 4.31 -13.63
N LEU A 7 -5.29 4.94 -12.47
CA LEU A 7 -6.42 5.28 -11.60
C LEU A 7 -6.74 6.75 -11.74
N GLU A 8 -8.01 7.03 -12.08
CA GLU A 8 -8.55 8.37 -12.21
C GLU A 8 -9.50 8.65 -11.05
N ASN A 9 -9.22 9.72 -10.31
CA ASN A 9 -10.12 10.21 -9.29
C ASN A 9 -11.28 10.97 -9.96
N LYS A 10 -12.43 10.32 -10.10
CA LYS A 10 -13.61 10.92 -10.77
C LYS A 10 -14.12 12.21 -10.10
N THR A 11 -13.77 12.48 -8.84
CA THR A 11 -14.22 13.68 -8.12
C THR A 11 -13.31 14.88 -8.38
N HIS A 12 -11.99 14.67 -8.42
CA HIS A 12 -10.99 15.75 -8.51
C HIS A 12 -10.20 15.77 -9.82
N GLY A 13 -10.39 14.77 -10.70
CA GLY A 13 -9.77 14.69 -12.02
C GLY A 13 -8.29 14.27 -12.03
N ASN A 14 -7.63 14.17 -10.87
CA ASN A 14 -6.23 13.76 -10.80
C ASN A 14 -6.06 12.25 -11.10
N LYS A 15 -4.87 11.88 -11.60
CA LYS A 15 -4.50 10.51 -11.94
C LYS A 15 -3.31 10.02 -11.13
N ALA A 16 -3.29 8.73 -10.85
CA ALA A 16 -2.16 8.05 -10.25
C ALA A 16 -1.88 6.72 -10.98
N PHE A 17 -0.65 6.23 -10.85
CA PHE A 17 -0.15 5.11 -11.65
C PHE A 17 0.61 4.12 -10.77
N SER A 18 0.51 2.83 -11.10
CA SER A 18 1.33 1.79 -10.49
C SER A 18 1.55 0.67 -11.51
N ASN A 19 2.71 0.01 -11.47
CA ASN A 19 3.03 -1.12 -12.33
C ASN A 19 2.20 -2.38 -12.00
N LEU A 20 2.36 -3.45 -12.78
CA LEU A 20 1.75 -4.74 -12.49
C LEU A 20 2.53 -5.48 -11.39
N ASN A 21 1.81 -6.20 -10.53
CA ASN A 21 2.42 -7.00 -9.47
C ASN A 21 3.08 -8.26 -10.06
N GLU A 22 4.35 -8.49 -9.74
CA GLU A 22 5.10 -9.66 -10.23
C GLU A 22 4.79 -10.96 -9.46
N GLY A 23 4.12 -10.87 -8.31
CA GLY A 23 3.90 -11.96 -7.37
C GLY A 23 4.99 -12.09 -6.29
N TYR A 24 5.07 -13.28 -5.71
CA TYR A 24 6.07 -13.67 -4.71
C TYR A 24 7.30 -14.33 -5.35
N GLY A 25 8.36 -14.48 -4.56
CA GLY A 25 9.60 -15.15 -4.96
C GLY A 25 10.63 -14.20 -5.58
N LYS A 26 11.46 -14.71 -6.49
CA LYS A 26 12.49 -13.92 -7.19
C LYS A 26 11.82 -12.97 -8.17
N VAL A 27 11.75 -11.69 -7.84
CA VAL A 27 11.08 -10.64 -8.65
C VAL A 27 11.94 -9.39 -8.74
N LEU A 28 11.74 -8.58 -9.78
CA LEU A 28 12.52 -7.38 -10.05
C LEU A 28 12.34 -6.32 -8.95
N ARG A 29 11.16 -6.19 -8.35
CA ARG A 29 10.95 -5.30 -7.19
C ARG A 29 11.84 -5.60 -5.98
N TYR A 30 12.46 -6.78 -5.92
CA TYR A 30 13.47 -7.13 -4.92
C TYR A 30 14.89 -7.25 -5.51
N GLY A 31 15.12 -6.76 -6.73
CA GLY A 31 16.44 -6.74 -7.37
C GLY A 31 16.82 -7.98 -8.16
N ALA A 32 15.91 -8.93 -8.40
CA ALA A 32 16.21 -10.11 -9.23
C ALA A 32 16.07 -9.80 -10.72
N TYR A 33 16.99 -10.30 -11.56
CA TYR A 33 16.98 -10.04 -13.02
C TYR A 33 17.48 -11.25 -13.85
N SER A 34 17.28 -12.48 -13.37
CA SER A 34 17.55 -13.69 -14.16
C SER A 34 16.65 -13.78 -15.40
N GLU A 35 16.99 -14.64 -16.36
CA GLU A 35 16.19 -14.80 -17.58
C GLU A 35 14.72 -15.14 -17.29
N GLU A 36 14.45 -16.01 -16.31
CA GLU A 36 13.09 -16.32 -15.83
C GLU A 36 12.32 -15.07 -15.38
N VAL A 37 12.97 -14.14 -14.67
CA VAL A 37 12.35 -12.88 -14.23
C VAL A 37 12.07 -11.99 -15.44
N LEU A 38 13.01 -11.89 -16.37
CA LEU A 38 12.85 -11.09 -17.59
C LEU A 38 11.74 -11.64 -18.49
N GLU A 39 11.64 -12.96 -18.66
CA GLU A 39 10.55 -13.63 -19.38
C GLU A 39 9.19 -13.36 -18.74
N ARG A 40 9.10 -13.46 -17.41
CA ARG A 40 7.86 -13.10 -16.68
C ARG A 40 7.51 -11.63 -16.87
N LEU A 41 8.48 -10.72 -16.84
CA LEU A 41 8.24 -9.30 -17.10
C LEU A 41 7.77 -9.04 -18.53
N ARG A 42 8.34 -9.71 -19.54
CA ARG A 42 7.87 -9.63 -20.93
C ARG A 42 6.43 -10.13 -21.05
N TRP A 43 6.07 -11.21 -20.35
CA TRP A 43 4.70 -11.71 -20.30
C TRP A 43 3.72 -10.72 -19.64
N LEU A 44 4.07 -10.22 -18.44
CA LEU A 44 3.25 -9.28 -17.67
C LEU A 44 2.98 -8.01 -18.47
N ASN A 45 4.02 -7.43 -19.07
CA ASN A 45 3.93 -6.15 -19.78
C ASN A 45 3.51 -6.30 -21.26
N GLY A 46 3.47 -7.53 -21.77
CA GLY A 46 2.97 -7.87 -23.11
C GLY A 46 1.54 -8.40 -23.06
N GLY A 47 1.38 -9.72 -23.26
CA GLY A 47 0.07 -10.37 -23.44
C GLY A 47 -0.90 -10.17 -22.26
N MET A 48 -0.39 -10.18 -21.02
CA MET A 48 -1.24 -9.95 -19.85
C MET A 48 -1.72 -8.50 -19.79
N ALA A 49 -0.82 -7.52 -19.84
CA ALA A 49 -1.20 -6.10 -19.78
C ALA A 49 -2.15 -5.71 -20.92
N ALA A 50 -1.93 -6.17 -22.15
CA ALA A 50 -2.79 -5.88 -23.29
C ALA A 50 -4.22 -6.42 -23.08
N THR A 51 -4.33 -7.68 -22.67
CA THR A 51 -5.63 -8.32 -22.42
C THR A 51 -6.34 -7.68 -21.22
N LEU A 52 -5.61 -7.43 -20.14
CA LEU A 52 -6.15 -6.85 -18.92
C LEU A 52 -6.61 -5.40 -19.13
N GLY A 53 -5.85 -4.61 -19.89
CA GLY A 53 -6.25 -3.25 -20.28
C GLY A 53 -7.58 -3.23 -21.02
N LYS A 54 -7.72 -4.08 -22.05
CA LYS A 54 -8.98 -4.24 -22.79
C LYS A 54 -10.11 -4.74 -21.89
N ALA A 55 -9.86 -5.67 -20.98
CA ALA A 55 -10.86 -6.15 -20.04
C ALA A 55 -11.34 -5.05 -19.07
N ILE A 56 -10.43 -4.18 -18.61
CA ILE A 56 -10.77 -3.03 -17.76
C ILE A 56 -11.64 -2.03 -18.56
N GLU A 57 -11.29 -1.74 -19.81
CA GLU A 57 -12.09 -0.86 -20.68
C GLU A 57 -13.50 -1.43 -20.93
N LEU A 58 -13.59 -2.73 -21.28
CA LEU A 58 -14.87 -3.41 -21.50
C LEU A 58 -15.76 -3.44 -20.25
N SER A 59 -15.16 -3.47 -19.05
CA SER A 59 -15.92 -3.42 -17.79
C SER A 59 -16.43 -2.02 -17.42
N GLY A 60 -16.04 -0.98 -18.16
CA GLY A 60 -16.32 0.41 -17.81
C GLY A 60 -15.44 0.96 -16.68
N GLY A 61 -14.34 0.27 -16.37
CA GLY A 61 -13.47 0.53 -15.24
C GLY A 61 -13.93 -0.14 -13.94
N ILE A 62 -13.00 -0.29 -13.00
CA ILE A 62 -13.25 -0.88 -11.68
C ILE A 62 -13.19 0.22 -10.61
N ASP A 63 -14.24 0.33 -9.80
CA ASP A 63 -14.20 1.19 -8.60
C ASP A 63 -13.35 0.53 -7.51
N ILE A 64 -12.06 0.90 -7.47
CA ILE A 64 -11.11 0.36 -6.50
C ILE A 64 -11.45 0.78 -5.07
N ARG A 65 -12.04 1.96 -4.85
CA ARG A 65 -12.44 2.40 -3.50
C ARG A 65 -13.57 1.54 -2.96
N ALA A 66 -14.59 1.25 -3.79
CA ALA A 66 -15.68 0.36 -3.40
C ALA A 66 -15.18 -1.08 -3.17
N LEU A 67 -14.28 -1.58 -4.03
CA LEU A 67 -13.65 -2.89 -3.87
C LEU A 67 -12.87 -2.98 -2.54
N LEU A 68 -12.11 -1.94 -2.18
CA LEU A 68 -11.38 -1.87 -0.91
C LEU A 68 -12.32 -1.87 0.29
N ALA A 69 -13.39 -1.08 0.25
CA ALA A 69 -14.39 -1.06 1.32
C ALA A 69 -14.97 -2.47 1.59
N GLU A 70 -15.31 -3.20 0.53
CA GLU A 70 -15.76 -4.59 0.60
C GLU A 70 -14.66 -5.53 1.14
N ALA A 71 -13.43 -5.38 0.65
CA ALA A 71 -12.29 -6.22 1.07
C ALA A 71 -11.96 -6.07 2.56
N LEU A 72 -12.02 -4.86 3.12
CA LEU A 72 -11.83 -4.63 4.56
C LEU A 72 -12.86 -5.39 5.40
N HIS A 73 -14.12 -5.47 4.94
CA HIS A 73 -15.16 -6.26 5.61
C HIS A 73 -14.97 -7.78 5.45
N MET A 74 -14.08 -8.20 4.54
CA MET A 74 -13.73 -9.59 4.27
C MET A 74 -12.38 -10.01 4.90
N GLY A 75 -11.84 -9.19 5.80
CA GLY A 75 -10.66 -9.54 6.59
C GLY A 75 -9.33 -9.13 5.96
N ASP A 76 -9.33 -8.29 4.93
CA ASP A 76 -8.12 -7.64 4.42
C ASP A 76 -7.83 -6.34 5.18
N GLU A 77 -6.58 -5.87 5.11
CA GLU A 77 -6.19 -4.50 5.53
C GLU A 77 -5.69 -3.64 4.36
N GLY A 78 -5.43 -4.23 3.19
CA GLY A 78 -5.14 -3.50 1.95
C GLY A 78 -3.67 -3.16 1.71
N HIS A 79 -2.74 -3.67 2.51
CA HIS A 79 -1.28 -3.53 2.31
C HIS A 79 -0.57 -4.89 2.27
N ASN A 80 -0.48 -5.61 3.39
CA ASN A 80 0.11 -6.96 3.44
C ASN A 80 -0.89 -8.06 3.07
N ARG A 81 -2.14 -7.93 3.52
CA ARG A 81 -3.22 -8.87 3.23
C ARG A 81 -4.24 -8.22 2.30
N ASN A 82 -4.18 -8.67 1.04
CA ASN A 82 -5.04 -8.26 -0.07
C ASN A 82 -5.77 -9.47 -0.68
N LYS A 83 -6.04 -10.51 0.11
CA LYS A 83 -6.52 -11.79 -0.41
C LYS A 83 -7.97 -11.68 -0.88
N ALA A 84 -8.84 -11.07 -0.08
CA ALA A 84 -10.22 -10.83 -0.48
C ALA A 84 -10.28 -9.86 -1.67
N GLY A 85 -9.53 -8.76 -1.61
CA GLY A 85 -9.46 -7.77 -2.69
C GLY A 85 -8.98 -8.37 -4.01
N SER A 86 -7.96 -9.24 -3.98
CA SER A 86 -7.44 -9.91 -5.17
C SER A 86 -8.45 -10.89 -5.78
N VAL A 87 -9.22 -11.61 -4.95
CA VAL A 87 -10.31 -12.47 -5.41
C VAL A 87 -11.44 -11.64 -6.03
N LEU A 88 -11.89 -10.57 -5.35
CA LEU A 88 -12.92 -9.66 -5.87
C LEU A 88 -12.51 -9.03 -7.20
N TYR A 89 -11.26 -8.56 -7.30
CA TYR A 89 -10.69 -7.98 -8.52
C TYR A 89 -10.70 -8.98 -9.67
N THR A 90 -10.23 -10.21 -9.41
CA THR A 90 -10.22 -11.30 -10.39
C THR A 90 -11.63 -11.65 -10.84
N ALA A 91 -12.57 -11.81 -9.90
CA ALA A 91 -13.95 -12.17 -10.19
C ALA A 91 -14.67 -11.10 -11.03
N LYS A 92 -14.51 -9.81 -10.69
CA LYS A 92 -15.12 -8.70 -11.44
C LYS A 92 -14.58 -8.61 -12.88
N LEU A 93 -13.31 -8.93 -13.10
CA LEU A 93 -12.69 -8.87 -14.42
C LEU A 93 -12.82 -10.15 -15.24
N ALA A 94 -13.13 -11.30 -14.61
CA ALA A 94 -13.10 -12.59 -15.28
C ALA A 94 -13.96 -12.69 -16.56
N PRO A 95 -15.22 -12.21 -16.58
CA PRO A 95 -16.03 -12.23 -17.80
C PRO A 95 -15.42 -11.40 -18.93
N PHE A 96 -14.78 -10.28 -18.59
CA PHE A 96 -14.18 -9.37 -19.56
C PHE A 96 -12.82 -9.86 -20.05
N ILE A 97 -12.05 -10.54 -19.19
CA ILE A 97 -10.82 -11.24 -19.59
C ILE A 97 -11.16 -12.33 -20.60
N ALA A 98 -12.21 -13.13 -20.35
CA ALA A 98 -12.66 -14.16 -21.29
C ALA A 98 -13.09 -13.59 -22.65
N GLN A 99 -13.65 -12.38 -22.69
CA GLN A 99 -14.01 -11.69 -23.94
C GLN A 99 -12.82 -10.99 -24.62
N ALA A 100 -11.87 -10.47 -23.84
CA ALA A 100 -10.76 -9.67 -24.33
C ALA A 100 -9.61 -10.53 -24.89
N ALA A 101 -9.39 -11.71 -24.32
CA ALA A 101 -8.29 -12.60 -24.65
C ALA A 101 -8.37 -13.11 -26.10
N PRO A 102 -7.24 -13.32 -26.78
CA PRO A 102 -7.21 -13.87 -28.13
C PRO A 102 -7.65 -15.34 -28.21
N ASP A 103 -7.48 -16.09 -27.12
CA ASP A 103 -7.80 -17.50 -27.00
C ASP A 103 -8.07 -17.90 -25.54
N SER A 104 -8.64 -19.08 -25.33
CA SER A 104 -8.99 -19.60 -24.01
C SER A 104 -7.77 -19.90 -23.13
N GLU A 105 -6.62 -20.22 -23.73
CA GLU A 105 -5.40 -20.53 -22.99
C GLU A 105 -4.81 -19.27 -22.33
N THR A 106 -4.79 -18.16 -23.07
CA THR A 106 -4.39 -16.84 -22.59
C THR A 106 -5.33 -16.37 -21.49
N ALA A 107 -6.65 -16.50 -21.66
CA ALA A 107 -7.63 -16.17 -20.63
C ALA A 107 -7.37 -16.99 -19.35
N ALA A 108 -7.24 -18.31 -19.47
CA ALA A 108 -6.98 -19.20 -18.35
C ALA A 108 -5.66 -18.84 -17.63
N LYS A 109 -4.60 -18.55 -18.38
CA LYS A 109 -3.29 -18.16 -17.83
C LYS A 109 -3.39 -16.87 -17.02
N ILE A 110 -4.09 -15.85 -17.51
CA ILE A 110 -4.28 -14.57 -16.80
C ILE A 110 -5.13 -14.78 -15.54
N LEU A 111 -6.26 -15.49 -15.64
CA LEU A 111 -7.12 -15.77 -14.50
C LEU A 111 -6.38 -16.54 -13.41
N LYS A 112 -5.57 -17.53 -13.79
CA LYS A 112 -4.70 -18.26 -12.88
C LYS A 112 -3.65 -17.35 -12.25
N SER A 113 -2.98 -16.49 -13.02
CA SER A 113 -2.00 -15.53 -12.49
C SER A 113 -2.63 -14.58 -11.46
N LEU A 114 -3.85 -14.08 -11.71
CA LEU A 114 -4.54 -13.20 -10.79
C LEU A 114 -5.04 -13.93 -9.54
N GLY A 115 -5.61 -15.13 -9.70
CA GLY A 115 -6.16 -15.93 -8.61
C GLY A 115 -5.12 -16.56 -7.68
N ASP A 116 -3.96 -16.95 -8.21
CA ASP A 116 -2.86 -17.54 -7.42
C ASP A 116 -2.06 -16.49 -6.63
N ASN A 117 -2.15 -15.21 -7.03
CA ASN A 117 -1.43 -14.12 -6.38
C ASN A 117 -2.34 -13.34 -5.43
N ALA A 118 -2.11 -13.50 -4.12
CA ALA A 118 -2.84 -12.79 -3.07
C ALA A 118 -2.59 -11.27 -3.05
N LEU A 119 -1.65 -10.76 -3.86
CA LEU A 119 -1.32 -9.33 -4.01
C LEU A 119 -1.69 -8.78 -5.39
N SER A 120 -2.48 -9.49 -6.20
CA SER A 120 -2.86 -9.06 -7.55
C SER A 120 -3.47 -7.65 -7.60
N VAL A 121 -4.24 -7.28 -6.58
CA VAL A 121 -4.89 -5.95 -6.49
C VAL A 121 -4.03 -4.89 -5.79
N LEU A 122 -2.91 -5.25 -5.16
CA LEU A 122 -2.12 -4.31 -4.34
C LEU A 122 -1.66 -3.07 -5.12
N ASN A 123 -1.18 -3.24 -6.35
CA ASN A 123 -0.72 -2.12 -7.17
C ASN A 123 -1.85 -1.14 -7.55
N PRO A 124 -3.02 -1.61 -8.05
CA PRO A 124 -4.21 -0.76 -8.17
C PRO A 124 -4.61 -0.07 -6.86
N VAL A 125 -4.51 -0.77 -5.72
CA VAL A 125 -4.80 -0.21 -4.39
C VAL A 125 -3.84 0.92 -4.03
N MET A 126 -2.53 0.74 -4.22
CA MET A 126 -1.53 1.77 -3.95
C MET A 126 -1.78 3.03 -4.80
N ALA A 127 -2.07 2.87 -6.10
CA ALA A 127 -2.38 4.01 -6.94
C ALA A 127 -3.74 4.64 -6.61
N CYS A 128 -4.74 3.88 -6.16
CA CYS A 128 -5.97 4.46 -5.60
C CYS A 128 -5.70 5.29 -4.34
N CYS A 129 -4.89 4.77 -3.41
CA CYS A 129 -4.48 5.49 -2.20
C CYS A 129 -3.70 6.77 -2.53
N LYS A 130 -2.79 6.69 -3.51
CA LYS A 130 -2.07 7.85 -4.04
C LYS A 130 -3.02 8.90 -4.60
N ALA A 131 -3.99 8.51 -5.43
CA ALA A 131 -4.96 9.42 -6.01
C ALA A 131 -5.83 10.11 -4.95
N MET A 132 -6.18 9.41 -3.86
CA MET A 132 -6.88 9.99 -2.71
C MET A 132 -6.01 10.95 -1.91
N ALA A 133 -4.76 10.55 -1.60
CA ALA A 133 -3.84 11.37 -0.83
C ALA A 133 -3.42 12.66 -1.58
N ASP A 134 -3.24 12.57 -2.90
CA ASP A 134 -2.92 13.74 -3.74
C ASP A 134 -4.08 14.74 -3.83
N ALA A 135 -5.33 14.27 -3.75
CA ALA A 135 -6.48 15.17 -3.70
C ALA A 135 -6.55 15.99 -2.39
N ALA A 136 -5.83 15.56 -1.35
CA ALA A 136 -5.67 16.27 -0.09
C ALA A 136 -4.33 17.02 0.03
N HIS A 137 -3.49 17.01 -1.02
CA HIS A 137 -2.22 17.72 -1.05
C HIS A 137 -2.38 19.18 -1.51
N ASN A 138 -1.40 20.03 -1.19
CA ASN A 138 -1.40 21.47 -1.54
C ASN A 138 -2.58 22.27 -0.96
N VAL A 139 -3.06 21.91 0.23
CA VAL A 139 -4.05 22.69 0.98
C VAL A 139 -3.32 23.63 1.93
N GLU A 140 -3.49 24.94 1.72
CA GLU A 140 -2.86 25.97 2.54
C GLU A 140 -3.21 25.81 4.02
N GLY A 141 -2.20 25.87 4.90
CA GLY A 141 -2.35 25.75 6.35
C GLY A 141 -2.63 24.33 6.83
N SER A 142 -2.62 23.32 5.95
CA SER A 142 -2.85 21.93 6.35
C SER A 142 -1.58 21.27 6.90
N THR A 143 -1.68 20.69 8.09
CA THR A 143 -0.62 19.92 8.76
C THR A 143 -0.66 18.43 8.41
N ILE A 144 -1.51 18.04 7.45
CA ILE A 144 -1.75 16.65 7.11
C ILE A 144 -0.63 16.08 6.24
N VAL A 145 -0.09 14.93 6.63
CA VAL A 145 0.82 14.13 5.81
C VAL A 145 0.05 13.58 4.61
N SER A 146 0.48 13.95 3.41
CA SER A 146 -0.13 13.53 2.15
C SER A 146 0.71 12.51 1.39
N THR A 147 1.91 12.19 1.87
CA THR A 147 2.75 11.11 1.31
C THR A 147 3.66 10.57 2.38
N MET A 148 3.74 9.25 2.48
CA MET A 148 4.83 8.52 3.12
C MET A 148 5.42 7.56 2.11
N ALA A 149 6.75 7.55 1.97
CA ALA A 149 7.47 6.68 1.05
C ALA A 149 8.86 6.34 1.60
N ARG A 150 9.48 5.28 1.09
CA ARG A 150 10.84 4.88 1.49
C ARG A 150 11.57 4.14 0.38
N ASN A 151 12.89 4.23 0.35
CA ASN A 151 13.72 3.71 -0.75
C ASN A 151 14.77 2.67 -0.30
N GLY A 152 14.70 2.18 0.95
CA GLY A 152 15.68 1.27 1.53
C GLY A 152 16.84 1.96 2.28
N THR A 153 16.99 3.28 2.10
CA THR A 153 17.96 4.11 2.85
C THR A 153 17.28 5.20 3.66
N ASP A 154 16.33 5.92 3.05
CA ASP A 154 15.62 7.07 3.62
C ASP A 154 14.11 6.85 3.61
N PHE A 155 13.48 7.26 4.72
CA PHE A 155 12.04 7.42 4.84
C PHE A 155 11.71 8.89 4.59
N GLY A 156 10.71 9.16 3.76
CA GLY A 156 10.31 10.50 3.38
C GLY A 156 8.83 10.77 3.63
N ILE A 157 8.51 11.98 4.07
CA ILE A 157 7.14 12.50 4.10
C ILE A 157 6.98 13.79 3.30
N ARG A 158 5.76 14.01 2.79
CA ARG A 158 5.28 15.32 2.32
C ARG A 158 4.05 15.74 3.14
N VAL A 159 3.96 17.03 3.45
CA VAL A 159 2.87 17.62 4.21
C VAL A 159 2.11 18.60 3.33
N SER A 160 0.78 18.55 3.36
CA SER A 160 -0.11 19.27 2.44
C SER A 160 0.14 20.77 2.39
N GLY A 161 0.28 21.43 3.55
CA GLY A 161 0.57 22.88 3.64
C GLY A 161 2.01 23.26 3.30
N LEU A 162 2.91 22.30 3.09
CA LEU A 162 4.33 22.54 2.80
C LEU A 162 4.71 22.27 1.34
N GLY A 163 3.73 21.95 0.50
CA GLY A 163 3.93 21.73 -0.94
C GLY A 163 4.86 20.55 -1.23
N GLU A 164 5.72 20.71 -2.23
CA GLU A 164 6.56 19.62 -2.76
C GLU A 164 7.81 19.30 -1.91
N ARG A 165 8.00 19.96 -0.76
CA ARG A 165 9.15 19.71 0.12
C ARG A 165 9.06 18.32 0.74
N TRP A 166 10.16 17.57 0.64
CA TRP A 166 10.37 16.31 1.35
C TRP A 166 11.10 16.53 2.67
N PHE A 167 10.68 15.80 3.69
CA PHE A 167 11.37 15.65 4.97
C PHE A 167 11.83 14.21 5.09
N THR A 168 13.12 13.98 5.28
CA THR A 168 13.73 12.66 5.13
C THR A 168 14.66 12.34 6.28
N ALA A 169 14.62 11.10 6.74
CA ALA A 169 15.59 10.56 7.70
C ALA A 169 15.84 9.07 7.41
N PRO A 170 16.92 8.47 7.95
CA PRO A 170 17.24 7.08 7.68
C PRO A 170 16.09 6.12 8.03
N VAL A 171 15.85 5.12 7.18
CA VAL A 171 14.82 4.10 7.41
C VAL A 171 15.13 3.26 8.64
N ALA A 172 14.08 2.82 9.32
CA ALA A 172 14.19 1.73 10.29
C ALA A 172 14.19 0.37 9.59
N THR A 173 14.74 -0.64 10.26
CA THR A 173 14.61 -2.04 9.86
C THR A 173 13.29 -2.61 10.40
N PRO A 174 12.40 -3.15 9.54
CA PRO A 174 11.16 -3.78 9.99
C PRO A 174 11.39 -4.94 10.97
N LYS A 175 10.45 -5.12 11.91
CA LYS A 175 10.48 -6.22 12.89
C LYS A 175 9.24 -7.09 12.76
N GLY A 176 9.40 -8.41 12.72
CA GLY A 176 8.28 -9.32 12.57
C GLY A 176 8.70 -10.78 12.44
N LEU A 177 7.91 -11.57 11.72
CA LEU A 177 8.17 -12.98 11.49
C LEU A 177 9.04 -13.15 10.25
N TYR A 178 10.07 -13.99 10.38
CA TYR A 178 10.97 -14.38 9.31
C TYR A 178 10.59 -15.76 8.76
N PHE A 179 10.74 -15.93 7.45
CA PHE A 179 10.55 -17.22 6.81
C PHE A 179 11.63 -18.22 7.24
N PRO A 180 11.35 -19.54 7.20
CA PRO A 180 12.33 -20.55 7.56
C PRO A 180 13.67 -20.36 6.83
N GLY A 181 14.76 -20.31 7.59
CA GLY A 181 16.11 -20.11 7.06
C GLY A 181 16.59 -18.66 7.04
N PHE A 182 15.74 -17.68 7.38
CA PHE A 182 16.13 -16.27 7.49
C PHE A 182 15.99 -15.76 8.92
N THR A 183 16.72 -14.68 9.19
CA THR A 183 16.78 -13.99 10.48
C THR A 183 16.75 -12.48 10.29
N GLU A 184 16.69 -11.76 11.40
CA GLU A 184 16.80 -10.30 11.40
C GLU A 184 18.09 -9.76 10.78
N ALA A 185 19.19 -10.53 10.84
CA ALA A 185 20.47 -10.14 10.25
C ALA A 185 20.44 -10.08 8.72
N ASP A 186 19.42 -10.67 8.10
CA ASP A 186 19.24 -10.76 6.65
C ASP A 186 18.37 -9.62 6.09
N ALA A 187 17.67 -8.88 6.97
CA ALA A 187 16.72 -7.84 6.60
C ALA A 187 17.41 -6.59 6.02
N SER A 188 16.79 -5.99 5.00
CA SER A 188 17.10 -4.64 4.54
C SER A 188 16.46 -3.57 5.44
N GLY A 189 16.84 -2.31 5.23
CA GLY A 189 16.01 -1.17 5.63
C GLY A 189 14.64 -1.21 4.92
N ASP A 190 13.63 -0.56 5.51
CA ASP A 190 12.27 -0.53 4.93
C ASP A 190 12.27 0.14 3.54
N ILE A 191 11.51 -0.42 2.60
CA ILE A 191 11.58 -0.05 1.19
C ILE A 191 10.21 -0.13 0.48
N GLY A 192 9.96 0.84 -0.40
CA GLY A 192 8.82 0.91 -1.30
C GLY A 192 7.95 2.16 -1.08
N ASP A 193 6.93 2.31 -1.93
CA ASP A 193 5.93 3.38 -1.82
C ASP A 193 4.62 2.90 -1.17
N SER A 194 4.55 1.63 -0.81
CA SER A 194 3.34 0.99 -0.29
C SER A 194 2.81 1.60 1.03
N THR A 195 3.62 2.38 1.74
CA THR A 195 3.20 3.25 2.86
C THR A 195 2.18 4.33 2.50
N ILE A 196 1.93 4.53 1.20
CA ILE A 196 0.81 5.33 0.73
C ILE A 196 -0.55 4.74 1.17
N THR A 197 -0.61 3.43 1.43
CA THR A 197 -1.81 2.77 1.96
C THR A 197 -2.12 3.24 3.38
N GLU A 198 -1.13 3.26 4.29
CA GLU A 198 -1.27 3.87 5.62
C GLU A 198 -1.55 5.37 5.56
N THR A 199 -0.92 6.09 4.62
CA THR A 199 -1.21 7.52 4.41
C THR A 199 -2.69 7.75 4.10
N ALA A 200 -3.33 6.83 3.37
CA ALA A 200 -4.75 6.86 3.03
C ALA A 200 -5.66 6.25 4.12
N GLY A 201 -5.12 5.79 5.25
CA GLY A 201 -5.89 5.26 6.37
C GLY A 201 -6.25 3.77 6.27
N ILE A 202 -5.54 3.00 5.44
CA ILE A 202 -5.63 1.52 5.41
C ILE A 202 -4.28 0.90 5.81
N GLY A 203 -4.03 -0.37 5.51
CA GLY A 203 -2.81 -1.05 5.94
C GLY A 203 -2.75 -1.19 7.46
N GLY A 204 -1.62 -0.79 8.07
CA GLY A 204 -1.47 -0.75 9.52
C GLY A 204 -2.53 0.07 10.28
N PHE A 205 -3.18 1.03 9.60
CA PHE A 205 -4.24 1.86 10.20
C PHE A 205 -5.58 1.11 10.26
N ALA A 206 -5.81 0.18 9.34
CA ALA A 206 -6.99 -0.69 9.31
C ALA A 206 -6.70 -2.10 9.83
N MET A 207 -5.59 -2.33 10.55
CA MET A 207 -5.16 -3.66 10.98
C MET A 207 -6.24 -4.42 11.78
N ALA A 208 -7.11 -3.70 12.51
CA ALA A 208 -8.27 -4.25 13.22
C ALA A 208 -9.27 -4.99 12.31
N SER A 209 -9.36 -4.65 11.02
CA SER A 209 -10.21 -5.38 10.06
C SER A 209 -9.63 -6.74 9.68
N ALA A 210 -8.32 -6.95 9.88
CA ALA A 210 -7.59 -8.12 9.39
C ALA A 210 -6.94 -8.94 10.51
N PRO A 211 -7.68 -9.48 11.51
CA PRO A 211 -7.08 -10.13 12.67
C PRO A 211 -6.13 -11.31 12.35
N ALA A 212 -6.31 -11.98 11.21
CA ALA A 212 -5.41 -13.07 10.82
C ALA A 212 -4.03 -12.58 10.30
N ILE A 213 -3.83 -11.29 10.05
CA ILE A 213 -2.55 -10.74 9.60
C ILE A 213 -1.42 -11.00 10.61
N VAL A 214 -1.75 -11.14 11.89
CA VAL A 214 -0.78 -11.31 12.98
C VAL A 214 0.00 -12.63 12.89
N THR A 215 -0.53 -13.62 12.15
CA THR A 215 0.22 -14.85 11.83
C THR A 215 1.32 -14.63 10.80
N PHE A 216 1.31 -13.47 10.14
CA PHE A 216 2.28 -13.07 9.13
C PHE A 216 3.21 -11.94 9.63
N VAL A 217 2.68 -10.97 10.40
CA VAL A 217 3.45 -9.81 10.88
C VAL A 217 3.87 -9.88 12.36
N SER A 218 3.59 -11.01 13.04
CA SER A 218 3.72 -11.20 14.49
C SER A 218 2.63 -10.46 15.31
N GLY A 219 2.45 -10.89 16.56
CA GLY A 219 1.50 -10.32 17.51
C GLY A 219 0.22 -11.13 17.70
N THR A 220 -0.79 -10.51 18.29
CA THR A 220 -2.10 -11.10 18.59
C THR A 220 -3.23 -10.32 17.92
N PRO A 221 -4.43 -10.91 17.71
CA PRO A 221 -5.57 -10.15 17.17
C PRO A 221 -5.91 -8.90 17.98
N LYS A 222 -5.63 -8.90 19.29
CA LYS A 222 -5.78 -7.71 20.15
C LYS A 222 -4.76 -6.62 19.81
N ASP A 223 -3.53 -6.98 19.45
CA ASP A 223 -2.51 -6.01 19.02
C ASP A 223 -2.91 -5.33 17.71
N ALA A 224 -3.57 -6.04 16.78
CA ALA A 224 -4.13 -5.45 15.58
C ALA A 224 -5.22 -4.41 15.88
N ILE A 225 -6.09 -4.69 16.85
CA ILE A 225 -7.09 -3.73 17.34
C ILE A 225 -6.39 -2.51 17.96
N ASN A 226 -5.42 -2.74 18.85
CA ASN A 226 -4.69 -1.66 19.52
C ASN A 226 -3.91 -0.80 18.52
N ALA A 227 -3.33 -1.38 17.47
CA ALA A 227 -2.63 -0.65 16.43
C ALA A 227 -3.57 0.34 15.71
N THR A 228 -4.77 -0.09 15.32
CA THR A 228 -5.78 0.83 14.77
C THR A 228 -6.21 1.89 15.77
N LEU A 229 -6.45 1.51 17.04
CA LEU A 229 -6.88 2.45 18.07
C LEU A 229 -5.85 3.56 18.32
N GLU A 230 -4.57 3.21 18.39
CA GLU A 230 -3.44 4.14 18.52
C GLU A 230 -3.39 5.15 17.36
N MET A 231 -3.75 4.74 16.14
CA MET A 231 -3.73 5.63 14.98
C MET A 231 -4.84 6.70 15.00
N TYR A 232 -5.93 6.52 15.76
CA TYR A 232 -6.91 7.60 15.97
C TYR A 232 -6.32 8.79 16.74
N GLU A 233 -5.32 8.56 17.59
CA GLU A 233 -4.71 9.62 18.39
C GLU A 233 -3.89 10.60 17.53
N ILE A 234 -3.37 10.13 16.39
CA ILE A 234 -2.51 10.92 15.49
C ILE A 234 -3.22 11.40 14.22
N THR A 235 -4.49 11.04 14.04
CA THR A 235 -5.28 11.40 12.86
C THR A 235 -6.39 12.39 13.19
N ILE A 236 -6.89 13.11 12.18
CA ILE A 236 -7.91 14.16 12.37
C ILE A 236 -9.34 13.68 12.13
N ALA A 237 -9.53 12.53 11.46
CA ALA A 237 -10.83 12.08 11.04
C ALA A 237 -10.92 10.55 10.91
N GLU A 238 -12.16 10.08 10.78
CA GLU A 238 -12.50 8.71 10.41
C GLU A 238 -12.91 8.64 8.94
N HIS A 239 -12.44 7.63 8.21
CA HIS A 239 -12.73 7.48 6.79
C HIS A 239 -14.17 7.02 6.54
N LYS A 240 -14.92 7.76 5.72
CA LYS A 240 -16.35 7.50 5.50
C LYS A 240 -16.67 6.21 4.74
N ALA A 241 -15.75 5.75 3.90
CA ALA A 241 -15.96 4.57 3.05
C ALA A 241 -15.22 3.32 3.54
N PHE A 242 -14.25 3.46 4.44
CA PHE A 242 -13.42 2.35 4.92
C PHE A 242 -13.77 2.14 6.37
N THR A 243 -14.78 1.31 6.63
CA THR A 243 -15.26 1.06 7.98
C THR A 243 -14.79 -0.29 8.49
N ILE A 244 -14.64 -0.41 9.81
CA ILE A 244 -14.05 -1.58 10.46
C ILE A 244 -15.14 -2.29 11.29
N PRO A 245 -15.66 -3.45 10.85
CA PRO A 245 -16.75 -4.15 11.54
C PRO A 245 -16.46 -4.47 13.02
N GLN A 246 -15.22 -4.80 13.34
CA GLN A 246 -14.75 -5.15 14.69
C GLN A 246 -14.75 -3.95 15.65
N LEU A 247 -14.86 -2.74 15.12
CA LEU A 247 -14.95 -1.47 15.87
C LEU A 247 -16.30 -0.80 15.63
N ASP A 248 -17.38 -1.60 15.57
CA ASP A 248 -18.75 -1.12 15.35
C ASP A 248 -18.90 -0.25 14.08
N PHE A 249 -18.18 -0.61 13.02
CA PHE A 249 -18.15 0.11 11.74
C PHE A 249 -17.66 1.56 11.84
N ARG A 250 -16.85 1.90 12.85
CA ARG A 250 -16.05 3.14 12.84
C ARG A 250 -15.22 3.23 11.56
N GLY A 251 -15.06 4.45 11.04
CA GLY A 251 -14.25 4.68 9.85
C GLY A 251 -12.76 4.59 10.21
N SER A 252 -11.93 4.01 9.35
CA SER A 252 -10.50 3.85 9.61
C SER A 252 -9.82 5.22 9.83
N PRO A 253 -8.80 5.29 10.70
CA PRO A 253 -8.14 6.56 11.02
C PRO A 253 -7.52 7.18 9.77
N THR A 254 -7.76 8.46 9.50
CA THR A 254 -7.26 9.12 8.29
C THR A 254 -6.88 10.58 8.50
N GLY A 255 -5.91 11.07 7.72
CA GLY A 255 -5.33 12.39 7.85
C GLY A 255 -4.37 12.48 9.04
N ILE A 256 -3.17 11.93 8.87
CA ILE A 256 -2.09 11.97 9.88
C ILE A 256 -1.67 13.43 10.07
N ASP A 257 -1.78 13.95 11.28
CA ASP A 257 -1.42 15.33 11.63
C ASP A 257 -0.04 15.37 12.30
N ILE A 258 0.92 16.08 11.67
CA ILE A 258 2.28 16.18 12.21
C ILE A 258 2.31 16.77 13.63
N ARG A 259 1.35 17.63 14.00
CA ARG A 259 1.26 18.20 15.35
C ARG A 259 0.93 17.13 16.37
N LYS A 260 -0.08 16.30 16.08
CA LYS A 260 -0.50 15.21 16.96
C LYS A 260 0.58 14.14 17.09
N VAL A 261 1.27 13.82 15.99
CA VAL A 261 2.41 12.87 16.01
C VAL A 261 3.48 13.32 16.99
N VAL A 262 3.88 14.60 16.93
CA VAL A 262 4.89 15.18 17.84
C VAL A 262 4.36 15.31 19.27
N GLU A 263 3.15 15.84 19.45
CA GLU A 263 2.51 16.04 20.78
C GLU A 263 2.37 14.73 21.56
N THR A 264 1.91 13.68 20.90
CA THR A 264 1.69 12.36 21.52
C THR A 264 2.93 11.48 21.53
N ASN A 265 4.03 11.94 20.93
CA ASN A 265 5.24 11.16 20.66
C ASN A 265 4.94 9.78 20.03
N THR A 266 3.94 9.73 19.14
CA THR A 266 3.46 8.50 18.52
C THR A 266 3.55 8.63 17.00
N THR A 267 4.37 7.80 16.36
CA THR A 267 4.49 7.81 14.89
C THR A 267 3.45 6.87 14.24
N PRO A 268 3.25 6.94 12.91
CA PRO A 268 2.44 5.96 12.18
C PRO A 268 2.88 4.50 12.37
N ARG A 269 1.92 3.58 12.46
CA ARG A 269 2.14 2.12 12.39
C ARG A 269 2.06 1.65 10.95
N ILE A 270 3.13 1.05 10.44
CA ILE A 270 3.21 0.58 9.06
C ILE A 270 3.33 -0.94 9.05
N ASN A 271 2.47 -1.59 8.27
CA ASN A 271 2.59 -3.00 7.91
C ASN A 271 3.53 -3.09 6.71
N THR A 272 4.52 -3.99 6.70
CA THR A 272 5.44 -4.08 5.57
C THR A 272 5.97 -5.50 5.36
N GLY A 273 6.34 -5.82 4.12
CA GLY A 273 7.11 -7.02 3.80
C GLY A 273 8.59 -6.77 4.08
N ILE A 274 9.26 -7.72 4.72
CA ILE A 274 10.70 -7.63 5.00
C ILE A 274 11.45 -8.16 3.79
N ALA A 275 12.18 -7.29 3.09
CA ALA A 275 13.07 -7.66 2.00
C ALA A 275 14.44 -8.09 2.53
N HIS A 276 15.11 -8.95 1.79
CA HIS A 276 16.50 -9.29 2.06
C HIS A 276 17.44 -8.13 1.69
N LYS A 277 18.54 -7.95 2.43
CA LYS A 277 19.55 -6.90 2.13
C LYS A 277 20.34 -7.15 0.85
N GLU A 278 20.56 -8.42 0.50
CA GLU A 278 21.17 -8.81 -0.78
C GLU A 278 20.13 -8.82 -1.90
N ALA A 279 20.47 -8.19 -3.02
CA ALA A 279 19.58 -8.05 -4.17
C ALA A 279 19.18 -9.41 -4.76
N GLY A 280 17.90 -9.55 -5.09
CA GLY A 280 17.32 -10.67 -5.82
C GLY A 280 16.96 -11.90 -4.99
N VAL A 281 17.25 -11.90 -3.68
CA VAL A 281 16.82 -12.97 -2.76
C VAL A 281 15.29 -12.92 -2.54
N GLY A 282 14.73 -11.72 -2.41
CA GLY A 282 13.28 -11.52 -2.32
C GLY A 282 12.80 -11.12 -0.92
N GLN A 283 11.51 -11.39 -0.67
CA GLN A 283 10.90 -11.24 0.64
C GLN A 283 11.35 -12.37 1.57
N VAL A 284 11.76 -12.02 2.78
CA VAL A 284 12.27 -12.95 3.81
C VAL A 284 11.45 -12.93 5.10
N GLY A 285 10.40 -12.10 5.14
CA GLY A 285 9.48 -12.03 6.25
C GLY A 285 8.42 -10.97 6.05
N ALA A 286 7.65 -10.71 7.10
CA ALA A 286 6.75 -9.58 7.18
C ALA A 286 6.65 -9.09 8.62
N GLY A 287 6.33 -7.81 8.78
CA GLY A 287 6.38 -7.20 10.09
C GLY A 287 5.80 -5.81 10.15
N LEU A 288 6.13 -5.15 11.25
CA LEU A 288 5.76 -3.79 11.56
C LEU A 288 7.03 -2.92 11.53
N VAL A 289 6.84 -1.69 11.09
CA VAL A 289 7.87 -0.66 11.15
C VAL A 289 7.22 0.67 11.53
N ARG A 290 8.04 1.58 12.03
CA ARG A 290 7.65 2.95 12.35
C ARG A 290 8.58 3.90 11.61
N PRO A 291 8.06 5.02 11.10
CA PRO A 291 8.92 6.06 10.56
C PRO A 291 9.73 6.72 11.68
N PRO A 292 10.92 7.24 11.37
CA PRO A 292 11.73 7.99 12.33
C PRO A 292 10.99 9.26 12.76
N MET A 293 11.00 9.60 14.06
CA MET A 293 10.29 10.78 14.57
C MET A 293 10.84 12.10 14.00
N GLU A 294 12.13 12.14 13.67
CA GLU A 294 12.83 13.33 13.17
C GLU A 294 12.12 13.99 11.98
N VAL A 295 11.58 13.20 11.03
CA VAL A 295 10.89 13.77 9.86
C VAL A 295 9.64 14.57 10.23
N PHE A 296 8.98 14.22 11.34
CA PHE A 296 7.80 14.95 11.84
C PHE A 296 8.21 16.20 12.61
N HIS A 297 9.31 16.16 13.39
CA HIS A 297 9.87 17.35 14.03
C HIS A 297 10.29 18.38 12.99
N GLU A 298 11.08 17.98 11.98
CA GLU A 298 11.52 18.88 10.92
C GLU A 298 10.35 19.47 10.14
N ALA A 299 9.35 18.65 9.82
CA ALA A 299 8.15 19.12 9.13
C ALA A 299 7.35 20.13 9.99
N LEU A 300 7.23 19.89 11.29
CA LEU A 300 6.52 20.79 12.20
C LEU A 300 7.25 22.12 12.35
N MET A 301 8.58 22.11 12.47
CA MET A 301 9.39 23.33 12.53
C MET A 301 9.26 24.14 11.22
N ALA A 302 9.38 23.48 10.07
CA ALA A 302 9.18 24.15 8.78
C ALA A 302 7.76 24.72 8.60
N PHE A 303 6.76 24.05 9.18
CA PHE A 303 5.38 24.56 9.21
C PHE A 303 5.27 25.82 10.06
N ALA A 304 5.84 25.83 11.27
CA ALA A 304 5.85 27.00 12.13
C ALA A 304 6.55 28.21 11.48
N GLU A 305 7.71 27.99 10.86
CA GLU A 305 8.44 29.02 10.12
C GLU A 305 7.62 29.62 8.97
N LYS A 306 6.94 28.77 8.19
CA LYS A 306 6.14 29.22 7.04
C LYS A 306 4.91 30.03 7.45
N TYR A 307 4.24 29.63 8.54
CA TYR A 307 2.94 30.17 8.95
C TYR A 307 3.01 31.15 10.14
N GLY A 308 4.20 31.40 10.70
CA GLY A 308 4.44 32.42 11.71
C GLY A 308 3.96 32.05 13.11
N PHE A 309 4.17 30.79 13.52
CA PHE A 309 3.90 30.30 14.88
C PHE A 309 5.15 30.32 15.77
#